data_AF-W5J8E6-F1
#
_entry.id   AF-W5J8E6-F1
#
_cell.length_a   1.000
_cell.length_b   1.000
_cell.length_c   1.000
_cell.angle_alpha   90.00
_cell.angle_beta   90.00
_cell.angle_gamma   90.00
#
_symmetry.space_group_name_H-M   'P 1'
#
loop_
_entity.id
_entity.type
_entity.pdbx_description
1 polymer ?
#
loop_
_entity_poly.entity_id
_entity_poly.type
_entity_poly.pdbx_seq_one_letter_code
_entity_poly.pdbx_strand_id
1 'polypeptide(L)'
;MEQIVKNRDVEKFVSETKYFLDEFDSIISHWDLSGNFFLHYLIEIHENVTQLLSRFTTLSLEGVGDRKSKPFFNLRCCDHLFECSKDLNKHYYTVHHTPGRVNDVRFCEMKAGLLKLEFYKKSLKYYLEFGTWCDHVLCLYLKKIYRKVNFTLDPFREEPVAVPAGDKK
;
A
#
# COMPACT_ATOMS: atom_id res chain seq x y z
N MET A 1 29.44 -1.01 -19.28
CA MET A 1 28.38 -1.99 -18.96
C MET A 1 27.42 -1.50 -17.87
N GLU A 2 27.90 -0.86 -16.80
CA GLU A 2 27.04 -0.40 -15.68
C GLU A 2 25.96 0.61 -16.06
N GLN A 3 26.20 1.49 -17.03
CA GLN A 3 25.25 2.55 -17.40
C GLN A 3 24.04 2.03 -18.20
N ILE A 4 24.20 0.91 -18.91
CA ILE A 4 23.14 0.26 -19.68
C ILE A 4 22.22 -0.54 -18.74
N VAL A 5 22.79 -1.22 -17.74
CA VAL A 5 22.04 -1.97 -16.71
C VAL A 5 21.19 -1.01 -15.85
N LYS A 6 21.78 0.13 -15.43
CA LYS A 6 21.07 1.17 -14.67
C LYS A 6 19.84 1.73 -15.40
N ASN A 7 19.83 1.73 -16.73
CA ASN A 7 18.68 2.24 -17.50
C ASN A 7 17.56 1.19 -17.58
N ARG A 8 17.91 -0.09 -17.78
CA ARG A 8 16.96 -1.20 -17.86
C ARG A 8 16.17 -1.42 -16.56
N ASP A 9 16.82 -1.27 -15.41
CA ASP A 9 16.15 -1.43 -14.11
C ASP A 9 15.13 -0.32 -13.84
N VAL A 10 15.40 0.90 -14.34
CA VAL A 10 14.45 2.01 -14.26
C VAL A 10 13.29 1.83 -15.22
N GLU A 11 13.55 1.48 -16.48
CA GLU A 11 12.48 1.16 -17.44
C GLU A 11 11.57 0.03 -16.94
N LYS A 12 12.16 -0.98 -16.31
CA LYS A 12 11.41 -2.07 -15.66
C LYS A 12 10.53 -1.54 -14.53
N PHE A 13 11.09 -0.73 -13.63
CA PHE A 13 10.31 -0.15 -12.53
C PHE A 13 9.20 0.78 -13.01
N VAL A 14 9.45 1.57 -14.06
CA VAL A 14 8.43 2.42 -14.71
C VAL A 14 7.30 1.56 -15.26
N SER A 15 7.63 0.46 -15.94
CA SER A 15 6.66 -0.48 -16.50
C SER A 15 5.84 -1.17 -15.41
N GLU A 16 6.49 -1.64 -14.33
CA GLU A 16 5.83 -2.23 -13.16
C GLU A 16 4.90 -1.23 -12.47
N THR A 17 5.33 0.02 -12.33
CA THR A 17 4.55 1.11 -11.74
C THR A 17 3.31 1.42 -12.57
N LYS A 18 3.46 1.48 -13.90
CA LYS A 18 2.33 1.67 -14.82
C LYS A 18 1.35 0.50 -14.72
N TYR A 19 1.85 -0.73 -14.80
CA TYR A 19 1.02 -1.93 -14.71
C TYR A 19 0.23 -1.97 -13.40
N PHE A 20 0.88 -1.68 -12.27
CA PHE A 20 0.18 -1.62 -10.98
C PHE A 20 -0.92 -0.54 -10.97
N LEU A 21 -0.64 0.64 -11.53
CA LEU A 21 -1.63 1.72 -11.62
C LEU A 21 -2.86 1.33 -12.46
N ASP A 22 -2.64 0.64 -13.58
CA ASP A 22 -3.70 0.19 -14.48
C ASP A 22 -4.57 -0.89 -13.81
N GLU A 23 -3.95 -1.79 -13.04
CA GLU A 23 -4.64 -2.88 -12.33
C GLU A 23 -5.27 -2.45 -11.00
N PHE A 24 -4.94 -1.26 -10.49
CA PHE A 24 -5.29 -0.84 -9.13
C PHE A 24 -6.79 -0.95 -8.85
N ASP A 25 -7.65 -0.46 -9.73
CA ASP A 25 -9.10 -0.44 -9.48
C ASP A 25 -9.68 -1.87 -9.43
N SER A 26 -9.14 -2.78 -10.25
CA SER A 26 -9.49 -4.21 -10.21
C SER A 26 -9.04 -4.86 -8.89
N ILE A 27 -7.85 -4.51 -8.40
CA ILE A 27 -7.34 -4.97 -7.11
C ILE A 27 -8.27 -4.49 -5.97
N ILE A 28 -8.67 -3.21 -5.97
CA ILE A 28 -9.58 -2.67 -4.96
C ILE A 28 -10.94 -3.35 -5.01
N SER A 29 -11.48 -3.71 -6.17
CA SER A 29 -12.84 -4.26 -6.27
C SER A 29 -13.10 -5.55 -5.47
N HIS A 30 -12.05 -6.23 -5.01
CA HIS A 30 -12.13 -7.48 -4.22
C HIS A 30 -11.63 -7.33 -2.78
N TRP A 31 -11.45 -6.08 -2.29
CA TRP A 31 -10.83 -5.80 -0.99
C TRP A 31 -11.60 -6.37 0.21
N ASP A 32 -12.92 -6.43 0.10
CA ASP A 32 -13.88 -6.86 1.12
C ASP A 32 -13.61 -8.29 1.61
N LEU A 33 -13.11 -9.15 0.73
CA LEU A 33 -12.79 -10.55 1.03
C LEU A 33 -11.48 -10.73 1.80
N SER A 34 -10.59 -9.73 1.73
CA SER A 34 -9.22 -9.80 2.25
C SER A 34 -9.02 -9.13 3.61
N GLY A 35 -10.06 -8.48 4.15
CA GLY A 35 -10.02 -7.86 5.47
C GLY A 35 -8.81 -6.92 5.66
N ASN A 36 -8.19 -6.97 6.84
CA ASN A 36 -7.14 -6.02 7.22
C ASN A 36 -5.79 -6.21 6.53
N PHE A 37 -5.56 -7.30 5.80
CA PHE A 37 -4.33 -7.49 5.00
C PHE A 37 -4.20 -6.46 3.90
N PHE A 38 -5.31 -6.23 3.23
CA PHE A 38 -5.40 -5.33 2.12
C PHE A 38 -4.97 -3.93 2.52
N LEU A 39 -5.52 -3.44 3.63
CA LEU A 39 -5.21 -2.15 4.20
C LEU A 39 -3.74 -2.06 4.62
N HIS A 40 -3.17 -3.12 5.20
CA HIS A 40 -1.75 -3.14 5.55
C HIS A 40 -0.85 -2.96 4.32
N TYR A 41 -1.08 -3.71 3.24
CA TYR A 41 -0.28 -3.55 2.02
C TYR A 41 -0.45 -2.16 1.40
N LEU A 42 -1.67 -1.61 1.39
CA LEU A 42 -1.92 -0.26 0.88
C LEU A 42 -1.21 0.82 1.69
N ILE A 43 -1.13 0.67 3.01
CA ILE A 43 -0.41 1.62 3.87
C ILE A 43 1.09 1.56 3.63
N GLU A 44 1.68 0.36 3.53
CA GLU A 44 3.10 0.24 3.19
C GLU A 44 3.38 0.82 1.79
N ILE A 45 2.48 0.62 0.81
CA ILE A 45 2.59 1.24 -0.51
C ILE A 45 2.51 2.77 -0.40
N HIS A 46 1.55 3.30 0.35
CA HIS A 46 1.40 4.73 0.59
C HIS A 46 2.69 5.34 1.15
N GLU A 47 3.26 4.73 2.19
CA GLU A 47 4.50 5.19 2.82
C GLU A 47 5.68 5.17 1.86
N ASN A 48 5.86 4.06 1.11
CA ASN A 48 6.98 3.94 0.18
C ASN A 48 6.87 4.92 -1.00
N VAL A 49 5.67 5.08 -1.57
CA VAL A 49 5.42 6.06 -2.66
C VAL A 49 5.66 7.47 -2.16
N THR A 50 5.24 7.78 -0.94
CA THR A 50 5.47 9.08 -0.30
C THR A 50 6.97 9.37 -0.17
N GLN A 51 7.77 8.41 0.30
CA GLN A 51 9.22 8.54 0.41
C GLN A 51 9.91 8.68 -0.95
N LEU A 52 9.44 7.98 -1.98
CA LEU A 52 9.96 8.14 -3.34
C LEU A 52 9.66 9.55 -3.87
N LEU A 53 8.42 10.01 -3.71
CA LEU A 53 8.03 11.35 -4.15
C LEU A 53 8.80 12.44 -3.42
N SER A 54 9.03 12.33 -2.11
CA SER A 54 9.83 13.30 -1.36
C SER A 54 11.30 13.30 -1.79
N ARG A 55 11.87 12.14 -2.15
CA ARG A 55 13.25 12.04 -2.64
C ARG A 55 13.45 12.66 -4.03
N PHE A 56 12.45 12.53 -4.91
CA PHE A 56 12.57 12.93 -6.31
C PHE A 56 11.88 14.24 -6.68
N THR A 57 11.13 14.85 -5.76
CA THR A 57 10.54 16.16 -5.95
C THR A 57 11.11 17.14 -4.93
N THR A 58 11.60 18.29 -5.38
CA THR A 58 12.03 19.42 -4.52
C THR A 58 10.86 20.14 -3.85
N LEU A 59 9.63 19.65 -4.05
CA LEU A 59 8.45 20.22 -3.45
C LEU A 59 8.33 19.69 -2.02
N SER A 60 8.46 20.60 -1.05
CA SER A 60 7.99 20.36 0.31
C SER A 60 6.58 19.80 0.22
N LEU A 61 6.44 18.52 0.61
CA LEU A 61 5.16 17.90 0.84
C LEU A 61 4.61 18.46 2.17
N GLU A 62 4.30 19.75 2.22
CA GLU A 62 3.56 20.33 3.35
C GLU A 62 2.21 19.61 3.43
N GLY A 63 2.01 18.85 4.50
CA GLY A 63 0.86 17.95 4.68
C GLY A 63 1.21 16.45 4.70
N VAL A 64 2.42 16.07 4.27
CA VAL A 64 2.99 14.76 4.54
C VAL A 64 3.72 14.86 5.87
N GLY A 65 2.92 14.82 6.95
CA GLY A 65 3.49 14.80 8.29
C GLY A 65 4.49 13.67 8.45
N ASP A 66 5.56 13.94 9.20
CA ASP A 66 6.45 12.94 9.79
C ASP A 66 5.60 11.90 10.53
N ARG A 67 5.19 10.84 9.82
CA ARG A 67 4.52 9.69 10.43
C ARG A 67 5.61 8.84 11.07
N LYS A 68 6.16 9.32 12.19
CA LYS A 68 6.82 8.45 13.17
C LYS A 68 5.78 7.44 13.65
N SER A 69 5.72 6.29 12.98
CA SER A 69 5.16 5.00 13.39
C SER A 69 4.07 5.03 14.48
N LYS A 70 2.99 5.79 14.29
CA LYS A 70 1.74 5.47 14.99
C LYS A 70 1.04 4.40 14.15
N PRO A 71 0.66 3.24 14.73
CA PRO A 71 -0.14 2.27 14.02
C PRO A 71 -1.38 2.99 13.50
N PHE A 72 -1.50 3.09 12.18
CA PHE A 72 -2.55 3.87 11.52
C PHE A 72 -3.94 3.23 11.68
N PHE A 73 -3.97 1.99 12.16
CA PHE A 73 -5.14 1.17 12.44
C PHE A 73 -4.70 -0.02 13.29
N ASN A 74 -5.64 -0.61 14.04
CA ASN A 74 -5.42 -1.88 14.71
C ASN A 74 -5.65 -3.03 13.71
N LEU A 75 -4.65 -3.90 13.49
CA LEU A 75 -4.83 -5.10 12.67
C LEU A 75 -5.81 -6.03 13.39
N ARG A 76 -7.02 -6.23 12.85
CA ARG A 76 -8.07 -7.07 13.46
C ARG A 76 -8.57 -8.19 12.54
N CYS A 77 -8.81 -9.40 13.04
CA CYS A 77 -9.46 -10.47 12.27
C CYS A 77 -10.14 -11.44 13.24
N CYS A 78 -11.37 -11.89 12.95
CA CYS A 78 -12.16 -12.73 13.87
C CYS A 78 -12.20 -12.18 15.31
N ASP A 79 -12.38 -10.87 15.48
CA ASP A 79 -12.31 -10.16 16.76
C ASP A 79 -10.95 -10.17 17.50
N HIS A 80 -9.90 -10.76 16.92
CA HIS A 80 -8.54 -10.73 17.46
C HIS A 80 -7.77 -9.53 16.93
N LEU A 81 -7.00 -8.87 17.80
CA LEU A 81 -6.05 -7.82 17.44
C LEU A 81 -4.67 -8.44 17.20
N PHE A 82 -3.93 -7.90 16.23
CA PHE A 82 -2.61 -8.37 15.84
C PHE A 82 -1.59 -7.24 15.95
N GLU A 83 -0.42 -7.54 16.50
CA GLU A 83 0.66 -6.56 16.64
C GLU A 83 1.42 -6.35 15.32
N CYS A 84 1.46 -7.36 14.45
CA CYS A 84 2.15 -7.27 13.16
C CYS A 84 1.47 -8.07 12.04
N SER A 85 1.74 -7.66 10.79
CA SER A 85 1.18 -8.29 9.59
C SER A 85 1.58 -9.76 9.41
N LYS A 86 2.72 -10.19 9.95
CA LYS A 86 3.13 -11.60 9.90
C LYS A 86 2.18 -12.49 10.70
N ASP A 87 1.73 -12.02 11.86
CA ASP A 87 0.87 -12.80 12.76
C ASP A 87 -0.58 -12.80 12.27
N LEU A 88 -1.03 -11.67 11.73
CA LEU A 88 -2.27 -11.60 10.98
C LEU A 88 -2.22 -12.64 9.83
N ASN A 89 -1.14 -12.67 9.02
CA ASN A 89 -0.97 -13.59 7.89
C ASN A 89 -1.11 -15.04 8.31
N LYS A 90 -0.42 -15.44 9.37
CA LYS A 90 -0.56 -16.79 9.91
C LYS A 90 -2.00 -17.12 10.28
N HIS A 91 -2.68 -16.21 11.00
CA HIS A 91 -4.08 -16.41 11.38
C HIS A 91 -5.00 -16.62 10.18
N TYR A 92 -4.82 -15.86 9.10
CA TYR A 92 -5.61 -16.06 7.90
C TYR A 92 -5.41 -17.44 7.27
N TYR A 93 -4.15 -17.86 7.14
CA TYR A 93 -3.83 -19.17 6.56
C TYR A 93 -4.26 -20.34 7.44
N THR A 94 -4.46 -20.13 8.75
CA THR A 94 -4.89 -21.21 9.66
C THR A 94 -6.40 -21.23 9.89
N VAL A 95 -7.07 -20.09 9.90
CA VAL A 95 -8.49 -19.95 10.27
C VAL A 95 -9.41 -19.78 9.07
N HIS A 96 -8.95 -19.10 8.02
CA HIS A 96 -9.77 -18.79 6.83
C HIS A 96 -9.40 -19.63 5.60
N HIS A 97 -8.29 -20.35 5.63
CA HIS A 97 -7.85 -21.20 4.53
C HIS A 97 -8.65 -22.51 4.48
N THR A 98 -9.93 -22.43 4.10
CA THR A 98 -10.76 -23.61 3.85
C THR A 98 -10.64 -24.03 2.38
N PRO A 99 -10.20 -25.26 2.07
CA PRO A 99 -10.00 -25.73 0.68
C PRO A 99 -11.24 -25.61 -0.23
N GLY A 100 -12.45 -25.63 0.34
CA GLY A 100 -13.71 -25.52 -0.41
C GLY A 100 -14.05 -24.12 -0.94
N ARG A 101 -13.45 -23.05 -0.40
CA ARG A 101 -13.65 -21.66 -0.86
C ARG A 101 -12.66 -21.23 -1.96
N VAL A 102 -11.70 -22.11 -2.28
CA VAL A 102 -10.56 -21.80 -3.17
C VAL A 102 -10.96 -21.80 -4.66
N ASN A 103 -12.15 -22.33 -4.99
CA ASN A 103 -12.67 -22.40 -6.36
C ASN A 103 -13.67 -21.28 -6.70
N ASP A 104 -13.91 -20.33 -5.80
CA ASP A 104 -14.70 -19.15 -6.12
C ASP A 104 -13.83 -18.15 -6.90
N VAL A 105 -14.29 -17.72 -8.08
CA VAL A 105 -13.60 -16.78 -8.97
C VAL A 105 -13.17 -15.53 -8.21
N ARG A 106 -14.04 -15.01 -7.33
CA ARG A 106 -13.75 -13.83 -6.52
C ARG A 106 -12.61 -14.04 -5.53
N PHE A 107 -12.44 -15.27 -5.04
CA PHE A 107 -11.36 -15.61 -4.10
C PHE A 107 -10.01 -15.72 -4.81
N CYS A 108 -10.00 -16.23 -6.05
CA CYS A 108 -8.83 -16.21 -6.92
C CYS A 108 -8.42 -14.77 -7.29
N GLU A 109 -9.39 -13.91 -7.61
CA GLU A 109 -9.16 -12.50 -7.92
C GLU A 109 -8.60 -11.74 -6.70
N MET A 110 -9.17 -11.97 -5.50
CA MET A 110 -8.63 -11.43 -4.25
C MET A 110 -7.18 -11.87 -3.99
N LYS A 111 -6.87 -13.16 -4.16
CA LYS A 111 -5.49 -13.67 -4.01
C LYS A 111 -4.53 -13.05 -5.01
N ALA A 112 -4.95 -12.93 -6.26
CA ALA A 112 -4.17 -12.25 -7.29
C ALA A 112 -3.95 -10.77 -6.94
N GLY A 113 -4.96 -10.09 -6.39
CA GLY A 113 -4.86 -8.72 -5.90
C GLY A 113 -3.84 -8.56 -4.78
N LEU A 114 -3.89 -9.42 -3.76
CA LEU A 114 -2.91 -9.43 -2.66
C LEU A 114 -1.48 -9.66 -3.16
N LEU A 115 -1.31 -10.57 -4.13
CA LEU A 115 0.00 -10.84 -4.72
C LEU A 115 0.53 -9.61 -5.50
N LYS A 116 -0.33 -8.94 -6.27
CA LYS A 116 0.03 -7.71 -7.00
C LYS A 116 0.44 -6.59 -6.04
N LEU A 117 -0.28 -6.43 -4.93
CA LEU A 117 0.07 -5.48 -3.87
C LEU A 117 1.43 -5.80 -3.23
N GLU A 118 1.65 -7.07 -2.87
CA GLU A 118 2.93 -7.49 -2.28
C GLU A 118 4.10 -7.29 -3.24
N PHE A 119 3.91 -7.66 -4.52
CA PHE A 119 4.92 -7.49 -5.56
C PHE A 119 5.29 -6.02 -5.72
N TYR A 120 4.30 -5.15 -5.94
CA TYR A 120 4.57 -3.73 -6.13
C TYR A 120 5.20 -3.07 -4.90
N LYS A 121 4.76 -3.46 -3.69
CA LYS A 121 5.41 -3.05 -2.44
C LYS A 121 6.89 -3.39 -2.43
N LYS A 122 7.26 -4.62 -2.83
CA LYS A 122 8.67 -5.04 -2.90
C LYS A 122 9.44 -4.23 -3.95
N SER A 123 8.85 -3.99 -5.12
CA SER A 123 9.45 -3.14 -6.15
C SER A 123 9.72 -1.72 -5.64
N LEU A 124 8.77 -1.12 -4.90
CA LEU A 124 8.94 0.20 -4.28
C LEU A 124 10.10 0.22 -3.28
N LYS A 125 10.19 -0.77 -2.38
CA LYS A 125 11.30 -0.87 -1.41
C LYS A 125 12.64 -1.05 -2.10
N TYR A 126 12.71 -1.92 -3.09
CA TYR A 126 13.92 -2.11 -3.89
C TYR A 126 14.35 -0.80 -4.57
N TYR A 127 13.40 -0.07 -5.15
CA TYR A 127 13.70 1.20 -5.79
C TYR A 127 14.05 2.32 -4.80
N LEU A 128 13.50 2.30 -3.59
CA LEU A 128 13.94 3.20 -2.51
C LEU A 128 15.40 2.95 -2.13
N GLU A 129 15.82 1.69 -2.06
CA GLU A 129 17.20 1.33 -1.66
C GLU A 129 18.21 1.59 -2.78
N PHE A 130 17.89 1.20 -4.02
CA PHE A 130 18.86 1.16 -5.13
C PHE A 130 18.56 2.13 -6.28
N GLY A 131 17.40 2.80 -6.27
CA GLY A 131 16.99 3.71 -7.34
C GLY A 131 17.88 4.94 -7.44
N THR A 132 18.22 5.31 -8.69
CA THR A 132 19.21 6.36 -8.98
C THR A 132 18.64 7.61 -9.65
N TRP A 133 17.55 7.52 -10.40
CA TRP A 133 16.94 8.66 -11.09
C TRP A 133 15.45 8.43 -11.31
N CYS A 134 14.65 9.49 -11.30
CA CYS A 134 13.20 9.42 -11.54
C CYS A 134 12.85 10.41 -12.66
N ASP A 135 12.23 9.93 -13.73
CA ASP A 135 11.80 10.79 -14.82
C ASP A 135 10.41 11.38 -14.56
N HIS A 136 10.02 12.33 -15.42
CA HIS A 136 8.72 13.00 -15.30
C HIS A 136 7.54 12.01 -15.42
N VAL A 137 7.68 10.94 -16.20
CA VAL A 137 6.66 9.92 -16.40
C VAL A 137 6.45 9.09 -15.13
N LEU A 138 7.53 8.61 -14.53
CA LEU A 138 7.51 7.87 -13.28
C LEU A 138 6.92 8.71 -12.15
N CYS A 139 7.33 9.97 -12.04
CA CYS A 139 6.80 10.91 -11.05
C CYS A 139 5.28 11.11 -11.21
N LEU A 140 4.79 11.21 -12.46
CA LEU A 140 3.35 11.28 -12.73
C LEU A 140 2.61 10.00 -12.29
N TYR A 141 3.16 8.82 -12.58
CA TYR A 141 2.54 7.56 -12.15
C TYR A 141 2.52 7.41 -10.62
N LEU A 142 3.64 7.71 -9.95
CA LEU A 142 3.73 7.69 -8.49
C LEU A 142 2.73 8.65 -7.86
N LYS A 143 2.54 9.87 -8.42
CA LYS A 143 1.52 10.82 -7.95
C LYS A 143 0.09 10.29 -8.14
N LYS A 144 -0.19 9.61 -9.26
CA LYS A 144 -1.51 8.99 -9.49
C LYS A 144 -1.78 7.86 -8.50
N ILE A 145 -0.81 7.00 -8.27
CA ILE A 145 -0.89 5.92 -7.28
C ILE A 145 -1.10 6.51 -5.89
N TYR A 146 -0.31 7.51 -5.50
CA TYR A 146 -0.46 8.20 -4.22
C TYR A 146 -1.89 8.69 -4.00
N ARG A 147 -2.48 9.38 -4.99
CA ARG A 147 -3.87 9.86 -4.90
C ARG A 147 -4.88 8.72 -4.76
N LYS A 148 -4.75 7.67 -5.57
CA LYS A 148 -5.65 6.51 -5.52
C LYS A 148 -5.58 5.77 -4.19
N VAL A 149 -4.37 5.52 -3.70
CA VAL A 149 -4.14 4.87 -2.40
C VAL A 149 -4.63 5.77 -1.27
N ASN A 150 -4.33 7.06 -1.30
CA ASN A 150 -4.80 8.01 -0.28
C ASN A 150 -6.33 8.07 -0.23
N PHE A 151 -7.00 8.14 -1.40
CA PHE A 151 -8.46 8.09 -1.50
C PHE A 151 -9.04 6.78 -0.97
N THR A 152 -8.41 5.64 -1.29
CA THR A 152 -8.84 4.33 -0.80
C THR A 152 -8.71 4.22 0.71
N LEU A 153 -7.66 4.81 1.29
CA LEU A 153 -7.41 4.80 2.73
C LEU A 153 -8.23 5.85 3.49
N ASP A 154 -8.78 6.86 2.82
CA ASP A 154 -9.47 8.01 3.44
C ASP A 154 -10.64 7.60 4.35
N PRO A 155 -11.55 6.68 3.95
CA PRO A 155 -12.64 6.23 4.81
C PRO A 155 -12.19 5.50 6.07
N PHE A 156 -10.94 5.05 6.12
CA PHE A 156 -10.34 4.33 7.25
C PHE A 156 -9.50 5.24 8.15
N ARG A 157 -9.41 6.54 7.84
CA ARG A 157 -8.73 7.53 8.68
C ARG A 157 -9.68 7.89 9.81
N GLU A 158 -9.34 7.51 11.04
CA GLU A 158 -10.08 7.97 12.22
C GLU A 158 -10.14 9.50 12.19
N GLU A 159 -11.35 10.07 12.18
CA GLU A 159 -11.52 11.46 12.55
C GLU A 159 -11.01 11.62 13.99
N PRO A 160 -10.23 12.67 14.29
CA PRO A 160 -9.91 12.97 15.68
C PRO A 160 -11.22 13.17 16.42
N VAL A 161 -11.54 12.26 17.35
CA VAL A 161 -12.65 12.40 18.28
C VAL A 161 -12.55 13.79 18.89
N ALA A 162 -13.49 14.66 18.53
CA ALA A 162 -13.60 15.98 19.12
C ALA A 162 -13.68 15.79 20.64
N VAL A 163 -12.63 16.20 21.35
CA VAL A 163 -12.63 16.22 22.81
C VAL A 163 -13.83 17.08 23.21
N PRO A 164 -14.83 16.55 23.94
CA PRO A 164 -15.92 17.39 24.40
C PRO A 164 -15.30 18.47 25.27
N ALA A 165 -15.50 19.74 24.88
CA ALA A 165 -15.07 20.88 25.66
C ALA A 165 -15.68 20.75 27.06
N GLY A 166 -14.86 20.37 28.03
CA GLY A 166 -15.28 20.23 29.41
C GLY A 166 -15.87 21.55 29.88
N ASP A 167 -17.12 21.48 30.32
CA ASP A 167 -17.83 22.54 31.01
C ASP A 167 -16.94 23.12 32.11
N LYS A 168 -16.54 24.37 31.92
CA LYS A 168 -16.02 25.19 33.01
C LYS A 168 -17.23 25.56 33.87
N LYS A 169 -17.38 24.89 35.00
CA LYS A 169 -18.25 25.30 36.09
C LYS A 169 -17.43 26.01 37.16
#